data_AF-A0A420FSH4-F1
#
_entry.id   AF-A0A420FSH4-F1
#
_cell.length_a   1.000
_cell.length_b   1.000
_cell.length_c   1.000
_cell.angle_alpha   90.00
_cell.angle_beta   90.00
_cell.angle_gamma   90.00
#
_symmetry.space_group_name_H-M   'P 1'
#
loop_
_entity.id
_entity.type
_entity.pdbx_description
1 polymer ?
#
loop_
_entity_poly.entity_id
_entity_poly.type
_entity_poly.pdbx_seq_one_letter_code
_entity_poly.pdbx_strand_id
1 'polypeptide(L)'
;MSKDNVANYSVATIGEFVGRELGVSDWVLVDQARINAFAECTGDKQWIHVDEERARRESPFGGTIAHGYLTLSLLGGLAIEIGIVPRDASAGLNYGLDKVRFMTPVKAGARVRSRMTLVSAESKGGGRILIKVMNELQIDGEDKPALIAETLAMLVA
;
A
#
# COMPACT_ATOMS: atom_id res chain seq x y z
N MET A 1 12.60 -13.65 3.57
CA MET A 1 12.74 -13.85 5.03
C MET A 1 11.35 -14.03 5.59
N SER A 2 11.08 -15.06 6.40
CA SER A 2 9.83 -15.08 7.16
C SER A 2 9.83 -13.88 8.08
N LYS A 3 8.85 -12.98 7.88
CA LYS A 3 8.68 -11.77 8.66
C LYS A 3 8.18 -12.14 10.04
N ASP A 4 9.10 -12.44 10.93
CA ASP A 4 8.81 -12.32 12.35
C ASP A 4 8.43 -10.86 12.57
N ASN A 5 7.13 -10.62 12.79
CA ASN A 5 6.60 -9.36 13.30
C ASN A 5 7.59 -8.82 14.32
N VAL A 6 7.83 -7.51 14.29
CA VAL A 6 8.76 -6.85 15.21
C VAL A 6 8.52 -7.43 16.61
N ALA A 7 9.55 -8.07 17.18
CA ALA A 7 9.37 -8.85 18.40
C ALA A 7 8.63 -8.01 19.45
N ASN A 8 7.61 -8.60 20.07
CA ASN A 8 6.68 -7.92 20.98
C ASN A 8 5.75 -6.89 20.31
N TYR A 9 5.34 -7.05 19.05
CA TYR A 9 4.26 -6.25 18.45
C TYR A 9 2.88 -6.91 18.66
N SER A 10 2.10 -6.32 19.58
CA SER A 10 0.78 -6.79 20.02
C SER A 10 -0.19 -5.63 20.22
N VAL A 11 -1.48 -5.90 20.42
CA VAL A 11 -2.47 -4.86 20.75
C VAL A 11 -2.05 -4.05 21.99
N ALA A 12 -1.43 -4.70 22.99
CA ALA A 12 -1.01 -4.04 24.23
C ALA A 12 0.26 -3.17 24.07
N THR A 13 1.14 -3.54 23.16
CA THR A 13 2.48 -2.94 23.00
C THR A 13 2.59 -2.02 21.80
N ILE A 14 1.57 -1.96 20.93
CA ILE A 14 1.58 -1.19 19.68
C ILE A 14 1.99 0.27 19.85
N GLY A 15 1.65 0.89 20.98
CA GLY A 15 2.06 2.27 21.30
C GLY A 15 3.58 2.47 21.37
N GLU A 16 4.35 1.43 21.73
CA GLU A 16 5.81 1.49 21.81
C GLU A 16 6.48 1.59 20.43
N PHE A 17 5.75 1.23 19.36
CA PHE A 17 6.22 1.23 17.98
C PHE A 17 5.92 2.54 17.25
N VAL A 18 5.25 3.49 17.89
CA VAL A 18 4.99 4.81 17.31
C VAL A 18 6.32 5.49 16.95
N GLY A 19 6.41 5.99 15.72
CA GLY A 19 7.62 6.56 15.12
C GLY A 19 8.59 5.53 14.54
N ARG A 20 8.33 4.24 14.64
CA ARG A 20 9.22 3.17 14.15
C ARG A 20 8.72 2.59 12.82
N GLU A 21 9.67 2.14 12.01
CA GLU A 21 9.38 1.29 10.85
C GLU A 21 8.84 -0.06 11.32
N LEU A 22 7.66 -0.43 10.79
CA LEU A 22 7.05 -1.74 11.02
C LEU A 22 7.63 -2.79 10.06
N GLY A 23 8.05 -2.36 8.87
CA GLY A 23 8.78 -3.20 7.94
C GLY A 23 8.73 -2.70 6.50
N VAL A 24 9.36 -3.49 5.64
CA VAL A 24 9.35 -3.33 4.19
C VAL A 24 8.77 -4.60 3.57
N SER A 25 7.86 -4.45 2.62
CA SER A 25 7.28 -5.59 1.92
C SER A 25 8.24 -6.22 0.92
N ASP A 26 7.91 -7.43 0.49
CA ASP A 26 8.50 -8.00 -0.71
C ASP A 26 8.08 -7.19 -1.94
N TRP A 27 8.80 -7.39 -3.03
CA TRP A 27 8.49 -6.78 -4.32
C TRP A 27 7.28 -7.46 -4.97
N VAL A 28 6.34 -6.65 -5.45
CA VAL A 28 5.15 -7.08 -6.19
C VAL A 28 5.26 -6.62 -7.64
N LEU A 29 5.14 -7.56 -8.58
CA LEU A 29 5.03 -7.26 -10.00
C LEU A 29 3.68 -6.62 -10.33
N VAL A 30 3.72 -5.49 -11.02
CA VAL A 30 2.56 -4.77 -11.55
C VAL A 30 2.55 -4.95 -13.07
N ASP A 31 2.13 -6.13 -13.52
CA ASP A 31 2.02 -6.47 -14.93
C ASP A 31 0.71 -5.95 -15.56
N GLN A 32 0.62 -6.04 -16.89
CA GLN A 32 -0.56 -5.61 -17.62
C GLN A 32 -1.81 -6.42 -17.24
N ALA A 33 -1.66 -7.70 -16.90
CA ALA A 33 -2.78 -8.54 -16.49
C ALA A 33 -3.44 -8.02 -15.21
N ARG A 34 -2.65 -7.63 -14.20
CA ARG A 34 -3.15 -6.98 -12.98
C ARG A 34 -3.81 -5.64 -13.27
N ILE A 35 -3.21 -4.82 -14.15
CA ILE A 35 -3.76 -3.52 -14.54
C ILE A 35 -5.13 -3.69 -15.21
N ASN A 36 -5.23 -4.63 -16.15
CA ASN A 36 -6.49 -4.95 -16.84
C ASN A 36 -7.53 -5.48 -15.87
N ALA A 37 -7.17 -6.39 -14.95
CA ALA A 37 -8.08 -6.91 -13.94
C ALA A 37 -8.63 -5.80 -13.03
N PHE A 38 -7.80 -4.82 -12.67
CA PHE A 38 -8.24 -3.67 -11.89
C PHE A 38 -9.18 -2.74 -12.69
N ALA A 39 -8.88 -2.52 -13.98
CA ALA A 39 -9.75 -1.78 -14.89
C ALA A 39 -11.15 -2.44 -15.01
N GLU A 40 -11.20 -3.77 -15.14
CA GLU A 40 -12.47 -4.51 -15.16
C GLU A 40 -13.20 -4.44 -13.81
N CYS A 41 -12.48 -4.53 -12.70
CA CYS A 41 -13.07 -4.47 -11.37
C CYS A 41 -13.67 -3.10 -11.04
N THR A 42 -13.06 -2.01 -11.53
CA THR A 42 -13.43 -0.64 -11.15
C THR A 42 -14.20 0.11 -12.25
N GLY A 43 -14.15 -0.37 -13.49
CA GLY A 43 -14.68 0.32 -14.66
C GLY A 43 -13.76 1.40 -15.22
N ASP A 44 -12.60 1.69 -14.60
CA ASP A 44 -11.63 2.64 -15.15
C ASP A 44 -10.83 2.00 -16.28
N LYS A 45 -11.37 2.13 -17.49
CA LYS A 45 -10.76 1.66 -18.74
C LYS A 45 -10.08 2.79 -19.53
N GLN A 46 -9.58 3.83 -18.85
CA GLN A 46 -8.86 4.90 -19.54
C GLN A 46 -7.68 4.31 -20.33
N TRP A 47 -7.51 4.76 -21.59
CA TRP A 47 -6.57 4.17 -22.54
C TRP A 47 -5.12 4.07 -22.05
N ILE A 48 -4.67 4.99 -21.19
CA ILE A 48 -3.31 4.97 -20.62
C ILE A 48 -3.05 3.74 -19.73
N HIS A 49 -4.10 3.04 -19.31
CA HIS A 49 -4.02 1.85 -18.47
C HIS A 49 -4.16 0.56 -19.30
N VAL A 50 -5.03 0.53 -20.31
CA VAL A 50 -5.47 -0.72 -20.95
C VAL A 50 -5.19 -0.85 -22.44
N ASP A 51 -4.91 0.26 -23.14
CA ASP A 51 -4.64 0.24 -24.58
C ASP A 51 -3.13 0.30 -24.81
N GLU A 52 -2.48 -0.86 -24.85
CA GLU A 52 -1.03 -0.99 -24.98
C GLU A 52 -0.50 -0.38 -26.27
N GLU A 53 -1.21 -0.56 -27.39
CA GLU A 53 -0.79 -0.06 -28.69
C GLU A 53 -0.85 1.46 -28.76
N ARG A 54 -1.95 2.04 -28.29
CA ARG A 54 -2.10 3.49 -28.20
C ARG A 54 -1.15 4.07 -27.18
N ALA A 55 -1.01 3.45 -26.00
CA ALA A 55 -0.10 3.92 -24.97
C ALA A 55 1.34 3.97 -25.47
N ARG A 56 1.83 2.93 -26.16
CA ARG A 56 3.17 2.95 -26.76
C ARG A 56 3.37 4.09 -27.78
N ARG A 57 2.32 4.46 -28.51
CA ARG A 57 2.36 5.50 -29.56
C ARG A 57 2.19 6.93 -29.03
N GLU A 58 1.29 7.13 -28.08
CA GLU A 58 0.78 8.45 -27.68
C GLU A 58 1.07 8.80 -26.22
N SER A 59 1.34 7.82 -25.35
CA SER A 59 1.55 8.08 -23.92
C SER A 59 2.90 8.77 -23.71
N PRO A 60 2.96 9.83 -22.88
CA PRO A 60 4.24 10.45 -22.49
C PRO A 60 5.12 9.49 -21.67
N PHE A 61 4.56 8.36 -21.22
CA PHE A 61 5.27 7.36 -20.42
C PHE A 61 5.91 6.24 -21.27
N GLY A 62 5.66 6.22 -22.59
CA GLY A 62 6.19 5.23 -23.52
C GLY A 62 5.52 3.84 -23.44
N GLY A 63 4.38 3.75 -22.76
CA GLY A 63 3.63 2.51 -22.53
C GLY A 63 2.48 2.75 -21.55
N THR A 64 1.80 1.67 -21.19
CA THR A 64 0.74 1.69 -20.17
C THR A 64 1.33 1.91 -18.78
N ILE A 65 0.55 2.56 -17.94
CA ILE A 65 0.85 2.75 -16.53
C ILE A 65 -0.29 2.18 -15.69
N ALA A 66 0.03 1.73 -14.48
CA ALA A 66 -0.97 1.29 -13.52
C ALA A 66 -1.87 2.46 -13.08
N HIS A 67 -3.11 2.14 -12.71
CA HIS A 67 -3.99 3.08 -12.03
C HIS A 67 -3.34 3.53 -10.72
N GLY A 68 -3.43 4.83 -10.40
CA GLY A 68 -3.06 5.31 -9.07
C GLY A 68 -3.80 4.54 -7.98
N TYR A 69 -5.12 4.33 -8.16
CA TYR A 69 -5.91 3.56 -7.21
C TYR A 69 -5.49 2.08 -7.11
N LEU A 70 -5.02 1.44 -8.17
CA LEU A 70 -4.43 0.09 -8.08
C LEU A 70 -3.23 0.11 -7.14
N THR A 71 -2.30 1.05 -7.34
CA THR A 71 -1.10 1.16 -6.50
C THR A 71 -1.44 1.45 -5.03
N LEU A 72 -2.47 2.26 -4.77
CA LEU A 72 -2.98 2.52 -3.43
C LEU A 72 -3.64 1.26 -2.81
N SER A 73 -4.44 0.53 -3.58
CA SER A 73 -5.11 -0.70 -3.13
C SER A 73 -4.11 -1.81 -2.77
N LEU A 74 -2.93 -1.85 -3.40
CA LEU A 74 -1.88 -2.81 -3.04
C LEU A 74 -1.43 -2.66 -1.58
N LEU A 75 -1.47 -1.45 -1.01
CA LEU A 75 -1.07 -1.22 0.38
C LEU A 75 -1.82 -2.12 1.37
N GLY A 76 -3.09 -2.46 1.13
CA GLY A 76 -3.86 -3.35 2.00
C GLY A 76 -3.27 -4.76 2.08
N GLY A 77 -2.88 -5.32 0.94
CA GLY A 77 -2.21 -6.63 0.89
C GLY A 77 -0.82 -6.58 1.51
N LEU A 78 -0.05 -5.54 1.19
CA LEU A 78 1.31 -5.35 1.74
C LEU A 78 1.30 -5.10 3.25
N ALA A 79 0.25 -4.47 3.77
CA ALA A 79 0.02 -4.26 5.20
C ALA A 79 -0.21 -5.58 5.95
N ILE A 80 -0.99 -6.49 5.36
CA ILE A 80 -1.19 -7.86 5.89
C ILE A 80 0.12 -8.63 5.85
N GLU A 81 0.85 -8.54 4.73
CA GLU A 81 2.16 -9.19 4.56
C GLU A 81 3.19 -8.69 5.59
N ILE A 82 3.18 -7.40 5.94
CA ILE A 82 4.06 -6.82 6.97
C ILE A 82 3.57 -7.17 8.39
N GLY A 83 2.27 -7.40 8.57
CA GLY A 83 1.70 -7.68 9.89
C GLY A 83 1.39 -6.41 10.70
N ILE A 84 0.96 -5.32 10.04
CA ILE A 84 0.59 -4.07 10.75
C ILE A 84 -0.60 -4.27 11.69
N VAL A 85 -1.45 -5.26 11.39
CA VAL A 85 -2.50 -5.76 12.28
C VAL A 85 -1.84 -6.80 13.19
N PRO A 86 -1.74 -6.55 14.51
CA PRO A 86 -1.17 -7.51 15.44
C PRO A 86 -1.88 -8.86 15.38
N ARG A 87 -1.16 -9.95 15.65
CA ARG A 87 -1.72 -11.31 15.58
C ARG A 87 -2.82 -11.57 16.62
N ASP A 88 -2.77 -10.83 17.73
CA ASP A 88 -3.74 -10.86 18.81
C ASP A 88 -4.91 -9.88 18.60
N ALA A 89 -4.94 -9.13 17.49
CA ALA A 89 -6.12 -8.39 17.08
C ALA A 89 -7.11 -9.32 16.37
N SER A 90 -8.40 -9.17 16.65
CA SER A 90 -9.47 -9.94 16.02
C SER A 90 -9.73 -9.51 14.57
N ALA A 91 -9.58 -8.22 14.27
CA ALA A 91 -9.69 -7.69 12.91
C ALA A 91 -8.95 -6.35 12.74
N GLY A 92 -8.60 -6.04 11.49
CA GLY A 92 -8.18 -4.71 11.05
C GLY A 92 -9.07 -4.22 9.92
N LEU A 93 -9.70 -3.06 10.11
CA LEU A 93 -10.55 -2.44 9.10
C LEU A 93 -9.82 -1.27 8.46
N ASN A 94 -9.87 -1.15 7.13
CA ASN A 94 -9.50 0.08 6.45
C ASN A 94 -10.46 1.18 6.88
N TYR A 95 -9.99 2.11 7.70
CA TYR A 95 -10.80 3.17 8.28
C TYR A 95 -10.85 4.41 7.40
N GLY A 96 -9.77 4.67 6.65
CA GLY A 96 -9.67 5.83 5.80
C GLY A 96 -8.24 6.21 5.45
N LEU A 97 -8.10 7.40 4.88
CA LEU A 97 -6.85 7.96 4.41
C LEU A 97 -6.83 9.44 4.77
N ASP A 98 -5.76 9.92 5.40
CA ASP A 98 -5.61 11.36 5.68
C ASP A 98 -4.93 12.09 4.52
N LYS A 99 -3.97 11.42 3.87
CA LYS A 99 -3.18 11.99 2.78
C LYS A 99 -2.79 10.91 1.79
N VAL A 100 -2.96 11.19 0.50
CA VAL A 100 -2.39 10.40 -0.59
C VAL A 100 -1.81 11.34 -1.64
N ARG A 101 -0.61 11.03 -2.14
CA ARG A 101 -0.01 11.71 -3.29
C ARG A 101 0.62 10.66 -4.21
N PHE A 102 0.24 10.69 -5.48
CA PHE A 102 0.84 9.88 -6.55
C PHE A 102 1.99 10.70 -7.17
N MET A 103 3.22 10.20 -7.04
CA MET A 103 4.43 10.96 -7.31
C MET A 103 5.06 10.53 -8.64
N THR A 104 5.22 9.23 -8.85
CA THR A 104 5.79 8.64 -10.06
C THR A 104 4.82 7.62 -10.66
N PRO A 105 4.50 7.68 -11.96
CA PRO A 105 3.69 6.66 -12.61
C PRO A 105 4.38 5.28 -12.59
N VAL A 106 3.65 4.25 -12.20
CA VAL A 106 4.14 2.86 -12.24
C VAL A 106 3.90 2.29 -13.64
N LYS A 107 4.95 2.10 -14.43
CA LYS A 107 4.85 1.48 -15.76
C LYS A 107 4.47 0.00 -15.64
N ALA A 108 3.70 -0.51 -16.61
CA ALA A 108 3.42 -1.94 -16.68
C ALA A 108 4.72 -2.75 -16.74
N GLY A 109 4.80 -3.82 -15.95
CA GLY A 109 5.98 -4.66 -15.77
C GLY A 109 6.95 -4.19 -14.67
N ALA A 110 6.73 -3.01 -14.08
CA ALA A 110 7.51 -2.57 -12.93
C ALA A 110 7.18 -3.38 -11.66
N ARG A 111 8.10 -3.37 -10.70
CA ARG A 111 7.89 -3.94 -9.37
C ARG A 111 7.75 -2.83 -8.33
N VAL A 112 6.87 -3.03 -7.36
CA VAL A 112 6.66 -2.08 -6.25
C VAL A 112 6.75 -2.77 -4.89
N ARG A 113 7.15 -2.04 -3.85
CA ARG A 113 7.11 -2.51 -2.45
C ARG A 113 6.80 -1.35 -1.51
N SER A 114 6.19 -1.62 -0.36
CA SER A 114 5.88 -0.57 0.62
C SER A 114 6.85 -0.62 1.79
N ARG A 115 7.38 0.54 2.19
CA ARG A 115 7.97 0.76 3.51
C ARG A 115 6.90 1.41 4.39
N MET A 116 6.66 0.82 5.56
CA MET A 116 5.58 1.24 6.45
C MET A 116 6.11 1.66 7.82
N THR A 117 5.70 2.84 8.27
CA THR A 117 6.07 3.41 9.58
C THR A 117 4.81 3.68 10.39
N LEU A 118 4.76 3.24 11.64
CA LEU A 118 3.64 3.56 12.52
C LEU A 118 3.76 5.02 12.97
N VAL A 119 2.75 5.84 12.66
CA VAL A 119 2.73 7.27 12.98
C VAL A 119 2.00 7.54 14.28
N SER A 120 0.90 6.84 14.54
CA SER A 120 0.17 6.93 15.81
C SER A 120 -0.61 5.65 16.07
N ALA A 121 -0.91 5.42 17.35
CA ALA A 121 -1.83 4.40 17.83
C ALA A 121 -2.67 4.99 18.96
N GLU A 122 -3.98 5.09 18.75
CA GLU A 122 -4.90 5.78 19.63
C GLU A 122 -6.03 4.86 20.07
N SER A 123 -6.23 4.69 21.38
CA SER A 123 -7.41 4.00 21.88
C SER A 123 -8.68 4.78 21.52
N LYS A 124 -9.67 4.07 20.97
CA LYS A 124 -11.02 4.59 20.69
C LYS A 124 -12.07 3.97 21.63
N GLY A 125 -11.62 3.33 22.70
CA GLY A 125 -12.48 2.63 23.67
C GLY A 125 -13.13 1.37 23.11
N GLY A 126 -13.61 0.50 24.01
CA GLY A 126 -14.28 -0.75 23.65
C GLY A 126 -13.38 -1.73 22.88
N GLY A 127 -12.10 -1.83 23.25
CA GLY A 127 -11.13 -2.71 22.59
C GLY A 127 -10.68 -2.25 21.21
N ARG A 128 -10.98 -1.00 20.81
CA ARG A 128 -10.61 -0.47 19.50
C ARG A 128 -9.39 0.43 19.57
N ILE A 129 -8.49 0.27 18.60
CA ILE A 129 -7.30 1.12 18.44
C ILE A 129 -7.28 1.63 17.01
N LEU A 130 -7.27 2.95 16.83
CA LEU A 130 -7.02 3.56 15.53
C LEU A 130 -5.52 3.73 15.36
N ILE A 131 -4.95 3.09 14.33
CA ILE A 131 -3.57 3.32 13.95
C ILE A 131 -3.48 4.15 12.68
N LYS A 132 -2.47 5.02 12.63
CA LYS A 132 -2.05 5.71 11.42
C LYS A 132 -0.72 5.14 10.95
N VAL A 133 -0.64 4.77 9.68
CA VAL A 133 0.57 4.22 9.06
C VAL A 133 0.97 5.12 7.89
N MET A 134 2.24 5.49 7.84
CA MET A 134 2.84 6.18 6.72
C MET A 134 3.44 5.15 5.76
N ASN A 135 3.01 5.19 4.50
CA ASN A 135 3.33 4.22 3.45
C ASN A 135 4.09 4.87 2.30
N GLU A 136 5.34 4.48 2.12
CA GLU A 136 6.13 4.85 0.94
C GLU A 136 6.17 3.66 -0.02
N LEU A 137 5.41 3.74 -1.11
CA LEU A 137 5.38 2.71 -2.15
C LEU A 137 6.51 2.97 -3.15
N GLN A 138 7.60 2.24 -3.00
CA GLN A 138 8.79 2.35 -3.84
C GLN A 138 8.58 1.63 -5.17
N ILE A 139 9.21 2.11 -6.24
CA ILE A 139 9.31 1.43 -7.54
C ILE A 139 10.75 0.93 -7.67
N ASP A 140 10.92 -0.31 -8.11
CA ASP A 140 12.24 -0.90 -8.32
C ASP A 140 13.00 -0.15 -9.43
N GLY A 141 14.20 0.34 -9.11
CA GLY A 141 15.05 1.10 -10.02
C GLY A 141 14.71 2.59 -10.17
N GLU A 142 13.76 3.13 -9.40
CA GLU A 142 13.41 4.57 -9.43
C GLU A 142 13.78 5.26 -8.11
N ASP A 143 14.26 6.51 -8.17
CA ASP A 143 14.61 7.30 -6.99
C ASP A 143 13.38 7.83 -6.23
N LYS A 144 12.27 8.05 -6.95
CA LYS A 144 11.03 8.61 -6.39
C LYS A 144 9.98 7.50 -6.24
N PRO A 145 9.24 7.47 -5.12
CA PRO A 145 8.21 6.46 -4.91
C PRO A 145 7.06 6.63 -5.90
N ALA A 146 6.28 5.57 -6.09
CA ALA A 146 5.00 5.63 -6.78
C ALA A 146 4.00 6.53 -6.03
N LEU A 147 3.88 6.34 -4.71
CA LEU A 147 3.01 7.14 -3.86
C LEU A 147 3.54 7.27 -2.43
N ILE A 148 3.05 8.31 -1.77
CA ILE A 148 3.13 8.55 -0.33
C ILE A 148 1.70 8.57 0.21
N ALA A 149 1.40 7.76 1.23
CA ALA A 149 0.07 7.74 1.85
C ALA A 149 0.08 7.58 3.37
N GLU A 150 -0.75 8.36 4.06
CA GLU A 150 -1.14 8.15 5.46
C GLU A 150 -2.45 7.37 5.50
N THR A 151 -2.35 6.07 5.78
CA THR A 151 -3.50 5.16 5.89
C THR A 151 -3.93 5.03 7.34
N LEU A 152 -5.24 4.92 7.57
CA LEU A 152 -5.82 4.66 8.87
C LEU A 152 -6.40 3.24 8.92
N ALA A 153 -6.03 2.48 9.95
CA ALA A 153 -6.62 1.17 10.22
C ALA A 153 -7.24 1.15 11.62
N MET A 154 -8.51 0.72 11.70
CA MET A 154 -9.16 0.46 12.97
C MET A 154 -8.90 -1.00 13.35
N LEU A 155 -8.13 -1.21 14.41
CA LEU A 155 -7.92 -2.50 15.02
C LEU A 155 -9.03 -2.78 16.04
N VAL A 156 -9.47 -4.03 16.09
CA VAL A 156 -10.36 -4.55 17.12
C VAL A 156 -9.57 -5.62 17.87
N ALA A 157 -9.47 -5.47 19.19
CA ALA A 157 -8.88 -6.47 20.08
C ALA A 157 -9.75 -7.72 20.21
#